data_AF-A0A371HAX4-F1
#
_entry.id   AF-A0A371HAX4-F1
#
_cell.length_a   1.000
_cell.length_b   1.000
_cell.length_c   1.000
_cell.angle_alpha   90.00
_cell.angle_beta   90.00
_cell.angle_gamma   90.00
#
_symmetry.space_group_name_H-M   'P 1'
#
loop_
_entity.id
_entity.type
_entity.pdbx_description
1 polymer ?
#
loop_
_entity_poly.entity_id
_entity_poly.type
_entity_poly.pdbx_seq_one_letter_code
_entity_poly.pdbx_strand_id
1 'polypeptide(L)'
;MAGSMSMSMPMVFLCVVILVGMLLPSDAVDDKCAACKAVAERPRNHLDMRHRLDSKGQREGKLIDYRVSELRVVELLDDLCEKMQDYTLKKDRNTHEWFKVDSWDNLTTNKQEARAYSKHISSYCGRLLEETEDELAELIKKGSVEVGDVSKVLCQDLSKHCSQTR
;
A
#
# COMPACT_ATOMS: atom_id res chain seq x y z
N MET A 1 -51.40 16.16 15.19
CA MET A 1 -51.23 17.37 14.34
C MET A 1 -49.80 17.37 13.84
N ALA A 2 -49.60 16.99 12.58
CA ALA A 2 -48.26 16.95 11.99
C ALA A 2 -47.83 18.39 11.69
N GLY A 3 -46.80 18.87 12.37
CA GLY A 3 -46.22 20.19 12.13
C GLY A 3 -45.48 20.18 10.79
N SER A 4 -45.99 20.89 9.80
CA SER A 4 -45.28 21.16 8.55
C SER A 4 -44.11 22.08 8.84
N MET A 5 -42.91 21.50 8.95
CA MET A 5 -41.65 22.26 9.02
C MET A 5 -41.36 22.82 7.62
N SER A 6 -41.68 24.09 7.39
CA SER A 6 -41.27 24.81 6.18
C SER A 6 -39.78 25.14 6.27
N MET A 7 -38.94 24.33 5.65
CA MET A 7 -37.51 24.66 5.49
C MET A 7 -37.39 25.85 4.54
N SER A 8 -36.78 26.93 5.01
CA SER A 8 -36.54 28.11 4.20
C SER A 8 -35.52 27.80 3.07
N MET A 9 -35.70 28.42 1.90
CA MET A 9 -34.84 28.23 0.73
C MET A 9 -33.32 28.32 1.00
N PRO A 10 -32.80 29.22 1.87
CA PRO A 10 -31.37 29.22 2.20
C PRO A 10 -30.94 28.01 3.04
N MET A 11 -31.82 27.44 3.87
CA MET A 11 -31.53 26.25 4.68
C MET A 11 -31.42 24.99 3.80
N VAL A 12 -32.28 24.89 2.77
CA VAL A 12 -32.19 23.82 1.77
C VAL A 12 -30.86 23.91 1.01
N PHE A 13 -30.46 25.12 0.61
CA PHE A 13 -29.20 25.35 -0.12
C PHE A 13 -27.98 24.95 0.71
N LEU A 14 -27.98 25.28 2.00
CA LEU A 14 -26.89 24.96 2.94
C LEU A 14 -26.78 23.43 3.17
N CYS A 15 -27.92 22.75 3.31
CA CYS A 15 -27.94 21.28 3.41
C CYS A 15 -27.43 20.59 2.14
N VAL A 16 -27.77 21.10 0.95
CA VAL A 16 -27.29 20.56 -0.32
C VAL A 16 -25.78 20.73 -0.46
N VAL A 17 -25.22 21.89 -0.09
CA VAL A 17 -23.76 22.12 -0.13
C VAL A 17 -23.01 21.19 0.82
N ILE A 18 -23.56 20.94 2.03
CA ILE A 18 -22.96 20.01 3.00
C ILE A 18 -23.01 18.56 2.49
N LEU A 19 -24.14 18.13 1.90
CA LEU A 19 -24.29 16.80 1.32
C LEU A 19 -23.37 16.58 0.11
N VAL A 20 -23.18 17.60 -0.73
CA VAL A 20 -22.26 17.56 -1.88
C VAL A 20 -20.80 17.57 -1.42
N GLY A 21 -20.46 18.28 -0.34
CA GLY A 21 -19.11 18.30 0.23
C GLY A 21 -18.64 16.95 0.77
N MET A 22 -19.56 16.09 1.24
CA MET A 22 -19.25 14.74 1.70
C MET A 22 -18.98 13.73 0.56
N LEU A 23 -19.32 14.08 -0.68
CA LEU A 23 -19.06 13.24 -1.86
C LEU A 23 -17.67 13.49 -2.47
N LEU A 24 -16.86 14.38 -1.89
CA LEU A 24 -15.48 14.53 -2.32
C LEU A 24 -14.67 13.29 -1.88
N PRO A 25 -14.09 12.51 -2.81
CA PRO A 25 -13.18 11.45 -2.43
C PRO A 25 -11.96 12.09 -1.76
N SER A 26 -11.86 11.95 -0.44
CA SER A 26 -10.62 12.20 0.27
C SER A 26 -9.68 11.05 -0.04
N ASP A 27 -8.84 11.24 -1.06
CA ASP A 27 -7.78 10.30 -1.37
C ASP A 27 -6.69 10.39 -0.30
N ALA A 28 -6.96 9.69 0.80
CA ALA A 28 -6.19 9.73 2.03
C ALA A 28 -4.86 8.94 1.92
N VAL A 29 -3.93 9.36 1.05
CA VAL A 29 -2.46 9.23 1.13
C VAL A 29 -1.84 10.23 0.13
N ASP A 30 -0.85 11.01 0.57
CA ASP A 30 -0.03 11.84 -0.33
C ASP A 30 0.80 10.97 -1.29
N ASP A 31 0.66 11.22 -2.59
CA ASP A 31 1.31 10.49 -3.70
C ASP A 31 1.06 8.96 -3.67
N LYS A 32 -0.09 8.55 -4.22
CA LYS A 32 -0.51 7.14 -4.34
C LYS A 32 0.53 6.28 -5.06
N CYS A 33 1.26 6.81 -6.04
CA CYS A 33 2.28 6.03 -6.75
C CYS A 33 3.47 5.72 -5.85
N ALA A 34 3.97 6.74 -5.13
CA ALA A 34 5.08 6.56 -4.18
C ALA A 34 4.69 5.59 -3.05
N ALA A 35 3.46 5.72 -2.53
CA ALA A 35 2.93 4.81 -1.51
C ALA A 35 2.81 3.37 -2.03
N CYS A 36 2.28 3.18 -3.24
CA CYS A 36 2.17 1.85 -3.85
C CYS A 36 3.53 1.17 -3.99
N LYS A 37 4.51 1.89 -4.53
CA LYS A 37 5.88 1.37 -4.67
C LYS A 37 6.46 0.98 -3.31
N ALA A 38 6.27 1.80 -2.28
CA ALA A 38 6.74 1.48 -0.94
C ALA A 38 6.11 0.20 -0.36
N VAL A 39 4.82 -0.04 -0.62
CA VAL A 39 4.14 -1.30 -0.26
C VAL A 39 4.70 -2.47 -1.06
N ALA A 40 4.92 -2.30 -2.37
CA ALA A 40 5.35 -3.36 -3.27
C ALA A 40 6.83 -3.78 -3.12
N GLU A 41 7.71 -2.90 -2.66
CA GLU A 41 9.13 -3.20 -2.39
C GLU A 41 9.33 -3.99 -1.10
N ARG A 42 8.34 -3.98 -0.20
CA ARG A 42 8.41 -4.62 1.12
C ARG A 42 8.23 -6.14 1.13
N PRO A 43 7.34 -6.78 0.35
CA PRO A 43 7.34 -8.23 0.22
C PRO A 43 8.68 -8.65 -0.39
N ARG A 44 9.64 -9.01 0.48
CA ARG A 44 10.93 -9.55 0.06
C ARG A 44 10.62 -10.80 -0.77
N ASN A 45 10.84 -10.68 -2.07
CA ASN A 45 10.41 -11.62 -3.10
C ASN A 45 11.13 -13.00 -3.05
N HIS A 46 11.77 -13.33 -1.93
CA HIS A 46 12.30 -14.66 -1.70
C HIS A 46 12.35 -14.99 -0.19
N LEU A 47 11.83 -16.14 0.18
CA LEU A 47 12.26 -16.84 1.38
C LEU A 47 13.61 -17.49 1.07
N ASP A 48 14.71 -16.93 1.61
CA ASP A 48 16.04 -17.54 1.52
C ASP A 48 16.12 -18.78 2.42
N MET A 49 15.72 -19.93 1.90
CA MET A 49 15.81 -21.22 2.58
C MET A 49 17.21 -21.85 2.48
N ARG A 50 18.25 -21.09 2.13
CA ARG A 50 19.62 -21.60 2.07
C ARG A 50 20.23 -21.70 3.48
N HIS A 51 19.61 -22.52 4.32
CA HIS A 51 20.09 -22.83 5.66
C HIS A 51 21.22 -23.87 5.68
N ARG A 52 21.57 -24.47 4.52
CA ARG A 52 22.66 -25.44 4.41
C ARG A 52 23.79 -24.87 3.55
N LEU A 53 24.93 -24.64 4.19
CA LEU A 53 26.19 -24.40 3.49
C LEU A 53 26.73 -25.75 3.01
N ASP A 54 27.12 -25.83 1.75
CA ASP A 54 27.92 -26.96 1.24
C ASP A 54 29.34 -26.91 1.82
N SER A 55 30.11 -27.98 1.62
CA SER A 55 31.49 -28.07 2.12
C SER A 55 32.47 -27.07 1.49
N LYS A 56 32.02 -26.27 0.51
CA LYS A 56 32.77 -25.19 -0.14
C LYS A 56 32.32 -23.80 0.32
N GLY A 57 31.39 -23.73 1.29
CA GLY A 57 30.85 -22.47 1.81
C GLY A 57 29.83 -21.81 0.87
N GLN A 58 29.34 -22.51 -0.16
CA GLN A 58 28.23 -22.02 -0.96
C GLN A 58 26.90 -22.44 -0.35
N ARG A 59 25.95 -21.53 -0.41
CA ARG A 59 24.61 -21.70 0.14
C ARG A 59 23.80 -22.61 -0.79
N GLU A 60 23.56 -23.86 -0.40
CA GLU A 60 22.65 -24.77 -1.11
C GLU A 60 21.21 -24.54 -0.65
N GLY A 61 20.34 -24.22 -1.60
CA GLY A 61 18.91 -24.11 -1.42
C GLY A 61 18.24 -23.66 -2.72
N LYS A 62 17.17 -24.34 -3.13
CA LYS A 62 16.40 -23.95 -4.31
C LYS A 62 15.64 -22.66 -3.99
N LEU A 63 15.82 -21.62 -4.80
CA LEU A 63 14.94 -20.45 -4.80
C LEU A 63 13.56 -20.98 -5.22
N ILE A 64 12.62 -21.08 -4.27
CA ILE A 64 11.27 -21.55 -4.59
C ILE A 64 10.51 -20.35 -5.14
N ASP A 65 10.21 -20.42 -6.43
CA ASP A 65 9.35 -19.50 -7.16
C ASP A 65 7.98 -19.37 -6.46
N TYR A 66 7.41 -18.16 -6.43
CA TYR A 66 6.06 -17.88 -5.91
C TYR A 66 4.99 -18.82 -6.48
N ARG A 67 5.24 -19.38 -7.67
CA ARG A 67 4.41 -20.35 -8.38
C ARG A 67 3.98 -21.59 -7.57
N VAL A 68 4.62 -21.91 -6.43
CA VAL A 68 4.43 -23.21 -5.76
C VAL A 68 3.40 -23.24 -4.63
N SER A 69 2.80 -22.11 -4.19
CA SER A 69 1.67 -22.20 -3.26
C SER A 69 0.87 -20.91 -3.14
N GLU A 70 -0.41 -20.96 -3.53
CA GLU A 70 -1.44 -19.94 -3.21
C GLU A 70 -1.49 -19.62 -1.71
N LEU A 71 -1.28 -20.63 -0.84
CA LEU A 71 -1.20 -20.43 0.62
C LEU A 71 -0.03 -19.52 1.03
N ARG A 72 1.03 -19.46 0.23
CA ARG A 72 2.27 -18.74 0.56
C ARG A 72 2.22 -17.27 0.16
N VAL A 73 1.34 -16.88 -0.78
CA VAL A 73 1.02 -15.47 -1.04
C VAL A 73 0.28 -14.89 0.17
N VAL A 74 -0.72 -15.61 0.68
CA VAL A 74 -1.48 -15.20 1.87
C VAL A 74 -0.56 -15.02 3.09
N GLU A 75 0.32 -15.99 3.37
CA GLU A 75 1.30 -15.89 4.48
C GLU A 75 2.29 -14.71 4.36
N LEU A 76 2.58 -14.24 3.14
CA LEU A 76 3.48 -13.11 2.89
C LEU A 76 2.78 -11.75 2.91
N LEU A 77 1.49 -11.75 2.58
CA LEU A 77 0.61 -10.59 2.71
C LEU A 77 0.14 -10.41 4.17
N ASP A 78 0.15 -11.49 4.96
CA ASP A 78 -0.13 -11.46 6.39
C ASP A 78 0.88 -10.57 7.13
N ASP A 79 0.37 -9.65 7.96
CA ASP A 79 1.08 -8.52 8.58
C ASP A 79 1.77 -7.51 7.62
N LEU A 80 1.68 -7.64 6.30
CA LEU A 80 2.37 -6.73 5.38
C LEU A 80 1.99 -5.28 5.68
N CYS A 81 0.68 -5.03 5.76
CA CYS A 81 0.11 -3.71 6.00
C CYS A 81 0.28 -3.24 7.45
N GLU A 82 0.32 -4.14 8.43
CA GLU A 82 0.63 -3.77 9.82
C GLU A 82 2.04 -3.21 9.92
N LYS A 83 3.00 -3.88 9.30
CA LYS A 83 4.40 -3.48 9.31
C LYS A 83 4.70 -2.25 8.41
N MET A 84 3.74 -1.81 7.58
CA MET A 84 3.82 -0.49 6.93
C MET A 84 3.74 0.65 7.95
N GLN A 85 3.29 0.39 9.19
CA GLN A 85 3.33 1.39 10.27
C GLN A 85 4.77 1.79 10.66
N ASP A 86 5.79 1.04 10.25
CA ASP A 86 7.20 1.43 10.44
C ASP A 86 7.64 2.50 9.42
N TYR A 87 6.82 2.88 8.45
CA TYR A 87 7.18 3.83 7.41
C TYR A 87 6.61 5.21 7.67
N THR A 88 7.32 6.23 7.20
CA THR A 88 6.80 7.60 7.20
C THR A 88 7.22 8.33 5.93
N LEU A 89 6.54 9.43 5.66
CA LEU A 89 6.72 10.22 4.45
C LEU A 89 7.66 11.39 4.74
N LYS A 90 8.76 11.46 3.98
CA LYS A 90 9.57 12.67 3.87
C LYS A 90 9.04 13.50 2.72
N LYS A 91 8.50 14.66 3.03
CA LYS A 91 8.14 15.69 2.05
C LYS A 91 9.35 16.60 1.83
N ASP A 92 10.00 16.47 0.69
CA ASP A 92 10.92 17.50 0.18
C ASP A 92 10.22 18.33 -0.91
N ARG A 93 10.84 19.42 -1.36
CA ARG A 93 10.23 20.42 -2.26
C ARG A 93 9.57 19.80 -3.50
N ASN A 94 10.14 18.71 -4.04
CA ASN A 94 9.65 18.04 -5.24
C ASN A 94 9.54 16.50 -5.09
N THR A 95 9.86 15.93 -3.93
CA THR A 95 9.90 14.46 -3.76
C THR A 95 9.12 14.01 -2.54
N HIS A 96 8.30 12.98 -2.76
CA HIS A 96 7.57 12.25 -1.75
C HIS A 96 8.27 10.90 -1.58
N GLU A 97 9.09 10.77 -0.54
CA GLU A 97 9.85 9.56 -0.29
C GLU A 97 9.37 8.87 0.98
N TRP A 98 8.95 7.62 0.85
CA TRP A 98 8.61 6.77 1.98
C TRP A 98 9.86 6.06 2.48
N PHE A 99 10.15 6.19 3.77
CA PHE A 99 11.30 5.55 4.38
C PHE A 99 10.90 4.86 5.67
N LYS A 100 11.62 3.77 5.99
CA LYS A 100 11.44 3.04 7.24
C LYS A 100 12.07 3.82 8.39
N VAL A 101 11.34 3.96 9.48
CA VAL A 101 11.75 4.61 10.72
C VAL A 101 12.41 3.57 11.63
N ASP A 102 13.71 3.70 11.87
CA ASP A 102 14.43 2.81 12.80
C ASP A 102 14.11 3.14 14.27
N SER A 103 13.95 4.42 14.59
CA SER A 103 13.55 4.89 15.92
C SER A 103 12.68 6.13 15.83
N TRP A 104 11.47 6.03 16.36
CA TRP A 104 10.51 7.13 16.42
C TRP A 104 10.95 8.26 17.36
N ASP A 105 11.84 7.96 18.30
CA ASP A 105 12.36 8.95 19.23
C ASP A 105 13.40 9.86 18.60
N ASN A 106 14.14 9.35 17.61
CA ASN A 106 15.23 10.03 16.92
C ASN A 106 14.78 10.86 15.70
N LEU A 107 13.48 10.86 15.39
CA LEU A 107 12.92 11.67 14.31
C LEU A 107 13.04 13.15 14.62
N THR A 108 13.73 13.88 13.74
CA THR A 108 13.92 15.34 13.80
C THR A 108 12.74 16.12 13.23
N THR A 109 11.85 15.45 12.49
CA THR A 109 10.63 16.04 11.92
C THR A 109 9.46 15.96 12.91
N ASN A 110 8.31 16.54 12.55
CA ASN A 110 7.11 16.50 13.38
C ASN A 110 6.65 15.05 13.59
N LYS A 111 6.84 14.53 14.82
CA LYS A 111 6.50 13.15 15.19
C LYS A 111 5.02 12.83 15.03
N GLN A 112 4.12 13.78 15.31
CA GLN A 112 2.68 13.55 15.17
C GLN A 112 2.29 13.37 13.71
N GLU A 113 2.82 14.21 12.85
CA GLU A 113 2.61 14.14 11.40
C GLU A 113 3.20 12.85 10.82
N ALA A 114 4.43 12.50 11.23
CA ALA A 114 5.09 11.27 10.81
C ALA A 114 4.30 10.01 11.19
N ARG A 115 3.71 10.00 12.39
CA ARG A 115 2.81 8.94 12.87
C ARG A 115 1.48 8.91 12.13
N ALA A 116 0.96 10.07 11.71
CA ALA A 116 -0.20 10.12 10.85
C ALA A 116 0.10 9.44 9.52
N TYR A 117 1.19 9.81 8.83
CA TYR A 117 1.58 9.18 7.55
C TYR A 117 1.75 7.66 7.66
N SER A 118 2.37 7.18 8.74
CA SER A 118 2.48 5.75 9.05
C SER A 118 1.13 5.02 9.09
N LYS A 119 0.13 5.61 9.74
CA LYS A 119 -1.24 5.06 9.76
C LYS A 119 -1.90 5.13 8.38
N HIS A 120 -1.69 6.23 7.67
CA HIS A 120 -2.25 6.43 6.33
C HIS A 120 -1.73 5.38 5.34
N ILE A 121 -0.42 5.10 5.30
CA ILE A 121 0.14 4.08 4.40
C ILE A 121 -0.28 2.66 4.79
N SER A 122 -0.43 2.38 6.08
CA SER A 122 -0.94 1.09 6.56
C SER A 122 -2.40 0.85 6.11
N SER A 123 -3.27 1.86 6.27
CA SER A 123 -4.65 1.81 5.80
C SER A 123 -4.75 1.74 4.26
N TYR A 124 -3.85 2.42 3.56
CA TYR A 124 -3.75 2.35 2.11
C TYR A 124 -3.31 0.98 1.60
N CYS A 125 -2.33 0.36 2.24
CA CYS A 125 -1.93 -1.00 1.95
C CYS A 125 -3.12 -1.97 2.06
N GLY A 126 -3.92 -1.85 3.13
CA GLY A 126 -5.11 -2.69 3.31
C GLY A 126 -6.08 -2.57 2.14
N ARG A 127 -6.43 -1.33 1.74
CA ARG A 127 -7.30 -1.07 0.58
C ARG A 127 -6.71 -1.57 -0.73
N LEU A 128 -5.41 -1.34 -0.94
CA LEU A 128 -4.71 -1.77 -2.16
C LEU A 128 -4.78 -3.30 -2.31
N LEU A 129 -4.51 -4.04 -1.24
CA LEU A 129 -4.57 -5.51 -1.28
C LEU A 129 -6.01 -6.00 -1.42
N GLU A 130 -6.96 -5.42 -0.69
CA GLU A 130 -8.39 -5.76 -0.81
C GLU A 130 -8.90 -5.61 -2.25
N GLU A 131 -8.43 -4.59 -2.98
CA GLU A 131 -8.83 -4.34 -4.37
C GLU A 131 -8.10 -5.23 -5.39
N THR A 132 -6.88 -5.71 -5.10
CA THR A 132 -5.99 -6.28 -6.13
C THR A 132 -5.52 -7.71 -5.88
N GLU A 133 -5.73 -8.27 -4.67
CA GLU A 133 -5.21 -9.58 -4.27
C GLU A 133 -5.65 -10.70 -5.22
N ASP A 134 -6.95 -10.77 -5.56
CA ASP A 134 -7.50 -11.81 -6.43
C ASP A 134 -6.86 -11.79 -7.84
N GLU A 135 -6.78 -10.59 -8.45
CA GLU A 135 -6.21 -10.42 -9.78
C GLU A 135 -4.70 -10.67 -9.79
N LEU A 136 -3.98 -10.22 -8.76
CA LEU A 136 -2.55 -10.47 -8.58
C LEU A 136 -2.28 -11.97 -8.44
N ALA A 137 -3.07 -12.68 -7.63
CA ALA A 137 -2.96 -14.13 -7.46
C ALA A 137 -3.19 -14.87 -8.79
N GLU A 138 -4.18 -14.45 -9.58
CA GLU A 138 -4.45 -15.01 -10.90
C GLU A 138 -3.30 -14.79 -11.89
N LEU A 139 -2.69 -13.60 -11.91
CA LEU A 139 -1.53 -13.30 -12.76
C LEU A 139 -0.30 -14.12 -12.36
N ILE A 140 -0.08 -14.32 -11.06
CA ILE A 140 1.00 -15.18 -10.53
C ILE A 140 0.74 -16.64 -10.92
N LYS A 141 -0.49 -17.15 -10.76
CA LYS A 141 -0.89 -18.52 -11.14
C LYS A 141 -0.66 -18.78 -12.63
N LYS A 142 -0.96 -17.81 -13.49
CA LYS A 142 -0.73 -17.89 -14.94
C LYS A 142 0.74 -17.78 -15.34
N GLY A 143 1.62 -17.40 -14.41
CA GLY A 143 3.03 -17.16 -14.67
C GLY A 143 3.28 -15.88 -15.47
N SER A 144 2.34 -14.93 -15.43
CA SER A 144 2.39 -13.66 -16.17
C SER A 144 3.15 -12.57 -15.43
N VAL A 145 3.69 -12.86 -14.24
CA VAL A 145 4.48 -11.93 -13.41
C VAL A 145 5.91 -12.44 -13.32
N GLU A 146 6.86 -11.68 -13.86
CA GLU A 146 8.29 -11.99 -13.73
C GLU A 146 8.82 -11.63 -12.33
N VAL A 147 9.93 -12.26 -11.93
CA VAL A 147 10.57 -11.99 -10.65
C VAL A 147 11.11 -10.55 -10.64
N GLY A 148 10.53 -9.70 -9.81
CA GLY A 148 10.88 -8.27 -9.71
C GLY A 148 9.84 -7.34 -10.33
N ASP A 149 8.88 -7.87 -11.10
CA ASP A 149 7.84 -7.07 -11.76
C ASP A 149 6.57 -6.88 -10.93
N VAL A 150 6.50 -7.44 -9.72
CA VAL A 150 5.34 -7.31 -8.82
C VAL A 150 4.97 -5.85 -8.58
N SER A 151 5.98 -4.98 -8.37
CA SER A 151 5.79 -3.54 -8.19
C SER A 151 5.17 -2.87 -9.43
N LYS A 152 5.59 -3.27 -10.62
CA LYS A 152 5.05 -2.76 -11.88
C LYS A 152 3.61 -3.22 -12.08
N VAL A 153 3.35 -4.52 -11.97
CA VAL A 153 2.03 -5.12 -12.14
C VAL A 153 1.04 -4.53 -11.13
N LEU A 154 1.42 -4.49 -9.85
CA LEU A 154 0.55 -3.98 -8.78
C LEU A 154 0.27 -2.48 -8.94
N CYS A 155 1.31 -1.67 -9.19
CA CYS A 155 1.17 -0.21 -9.15
C CYS A 155 0.78 0.45 -10.48
N GLN A 156 1.06 -0.19 -11.62
CA GLN A 156 0.71 0.34 -12.94
C GLN A 156 -0.50 -0.39 -13.54
N ASP A 157 -0.51 -1.71 -13.53
CA ASP A 157 -1.49 -2.49 -14.30
C ASP A 157 -2.79 -2.72 -13.52
N LEU A 158 -2.69 -3.14 -12.25
CA LEU A 158 -3.84 -3.43 -11.39
C LEU A 158 -4.43 -2.16 -10.77
N SER A 159 -3.68 -1.52 -9.86
CA SER A 159 -4.19 -0.37 -9.10
C SER A 159 -4.16 0.97 -9.84
N LYS A 160 -3.38 1.06 -10.94
CA LYS A 160 -3.25 2.25 -11.80
C LYS A 160 -2.85 3.52 -11.04
N HIS A 161 -2.16 3.36 -9.91
CA HIS A 161 -1.69 4.48 -9.10
C HIS A 161 -0.46 5.16 -9.69
N CYS A 162 0.34 4.42 -10.46
CA CYS A 162 1.47 4.94 -11.22
C CYS A 162 1.11 5.01 -12.70
N SER A 163 1.51 6.09 -13.37
CA SER A 163 1.45 6.16 -14.83
C SER A 163 2.43 5.15 -15.45
N GLN A 164 2.02 4.55 -16.57
CA GLN A 164 2.93 3.76 -17.38
C GLN A 164 4.06 4.66 -17.84
N THR A 165 5.29 4.32 -17.46
CA THR A 165 6.48 5.00 -17.96
C THR A 165 6.65 4.54 -19.40
N ARG A 166 6.42 5.46 -20.35
CA ARG A 166 6.49 5.20 -21.78
C ARG A 166 7.91 4.84 -22.23
#